data_AF-A0A1G2KSW5-F1
#
_entry.id   AF-A0A1G2KSW5-F1
#
_cell.length_a   1.000
_cell.length_b   1.000
_cell.length_c   1.000
_cell.angle_alpha   90.00
_cell.angle_beta   90.00
_cell.angle_gamma   90.00
#
_symmetry.space_group_name_H-M   'P 1'
#
loop_
_entity.id
_entity.type
_entity.pdbx_description
1 polymer ?
#
loop_
_entity_poly.entity_id
_entity_poly.type
_entity_poly.pdbx_seq_one_letter_code
_entity_poly.pdbx_strand_id
1 'polypeptide(L)'
;MQIMCMEPERKAAEHLNSQRGARSTIVLCGSVSEVLARITEEGGDPYKIGVIPKTEITQDFLFVLEESATLQIVCEWRLPLRVHLA
;
A
#
# COMPACT_ATOMS: atom_id res chain seq x y z
N MET A 1 7.14 -4.53 11.02
CA MET A 1 6.83 -3.87 9.75
C MET A 1 5.96 -4.75 8.87
N GLN A 2 4.78 -4.27 8.52
CA GLN A 2 3.84 -4.95 7.64
C GLN A 2 3.61 -4.08 6.40
N ILE A 3 3.53 -4.71 5.22
CA ILE A 3 3.15 -4.04 3.98
C ILE A 3 1.79 -4.60 3.56
N MET A 4 0.77 -3.75 3.60
CA MET A 4 -0.58 -4.05 3.19
C MET A 4 -0.73 -3.72 1.71
N CYS A 5 -1.24 -4.64 0.91
CA CYS A 5 -1.47 -4.39 -0.52
C CYS A 5 -2.63 -5.23 -1.05
N MET A 6 -3.18 -4.88 -2.21
CA MET A 6 -4.04 -5.80 -2.95
C MET A 6 -3.19 -6.64 -3.93
N GLU A 7 -3.79 -7.69 -4.49
CA GLU A 7 -3.07 -8.62 -5.36
C GLU A 7 -2.35 -7.95 -6.55
N PRO A 8 -2.95 -6.97 -7.28
CA PRO A 8 -2.27 -6.31 -8.39
C PRO A 8 -1.00 -5.55 -7.96
N GLU A 9 -0.95 -5.05 -6.73
CA GLU A 9 0.16 -4.29 -6.16
C GLU A 9 1.18 -5.17 -5.43
N ARG A 10 0.97 -6.49 -5.37
CA ARG A 10 1.87 -7.41 -4.67
C ARG A 10 3.32 -7.26 -5.11
N LYS A 11 3.58 -7.12 -6.41
CA LYS A 11 4.95 -6.90 -6.94
C LYS A 11 5.55 -5.59 -6.44
N ALA A 12 4.72 -4.59 -6.16
CA ALA A 12 5.14 -3.30 -5.59
C ALA A 12 5.50 -3.43 -4.13
N ALA A 13 4.67 -4.16 -3.37
CA ALA A 13 4.98 -4.51 -2.00
C ALA A 13 6.28 -5.34 -1.89
N GLU A 14 6.47 -6.33 -2.77
CA GLU A 14 7.69 -7.15 -2.82
C GLU A 14 8.92 -6.31 -3.17
N HIS A 15 8.82 -5.42 -4.17
CA HIS A 15 9.90 -4.51 -4.52
C HIS A 15 10.26 -3.58 -3.36
N LEU A 16 9.27 -2.98 -2.71
CA LEU A 16 9.46 -2.12 -1.54
C LEU A 16 10.11 -2.88 -0.38
N ASN A 17 9.69 -4.12 -0.15
CA ASN A 17 10.28 -5.00 0.87
C ASN A 17 11.76 -5.26 0.59
N SER A 18 12.11 -5.53 -0.68
CA SER A 18 13.49 -5.78 -1.10
C SER A 18 14.39 -4.54 -0.95
N GLN A 19 13.87 -3.35 -1.26
CA GLN A 19 14.64 -2.10 -1.16
C GLN A 19 14.96 -1.71 0.29
N ARG A 20 14.01 -1.93 1.21
CA ARG A 20 14.20 -1.51 2.61
C ARG A 20 15.13 -2.43 3.39
N GLY A 21 15.58 -3.55 2.79
CA GLY A 21 16.46 -4.54 3.45
C GLY A 21 15.85 -5.21 4.68
N ALA A 22 14.59 -4.93 4.98
CA ALA A 22 13.86 -5.40 6.15
C ALA A 22 12.98 -6.59 5.76
N ARG A 23 12.90 -7.61 6.62
CA ARG A 23 11.97 -8.74 6.45
C ARG A 23 10.55 -8.31 6.83
N SER A 24 9.91 -7.49 6.01
CA SER A 24 8.51 -7.10 6.23
C SER A 24 7.59 -8.24 5.82
N THR A 25 6.50 -8.41 6.56
CA THR A 25 5.44 -9.33 6.17
C THR A 25 4.51 -8.63 5.18
N ILE A 26 4.32 -9.22 4.00
CA ILE A 26 3.31 -8.74 3.04
C ILE A 26 1.96 -9.33 3.45
N VAL A 27 0.98 -8.45 3.62
CA VAL A 27 -0.39 -8.78 4.02
C VAL A 27 -1.31 -8.39 2.87
N LEU A 28 -2.04 -9.35 2.34
CA LEU A 28 -3.01 -9.10 1.27
C LEU A 28 -4.32 -8.60 1.88
N CYS A 29 -4.87 -7.55 1.28
CA CYS A 29 -6.15 -6.94 1.59
C CYS A 29 -7.10 -7.08 0.39
N GLY A 30 -8.39 -7.21 0.66
CA GLY A 30 -9.43 -7.34 -0.36
C GLY A 30 -9.84 -6.03 -1.02
N SER A 31 -9.54 -4.88 -0.40
CA SER A 31 -9.88 -3.56 -0.92
C SER A 31 -8.94 -2.46 -0.42
N VAL A 32 -8.93 -1.30 -1.10
CA VAL A 32 -8.23 -0.09 -0.65
C VAL A 32 -8.73 0.39 0.71
N SER A 33 -10.03 0.32 0.97
CA SER A 33 -10.60 0.67 2.27
C SER A 33 -10.07 -0.22 3.40
N GLU A 34 -9.87 -1.52 3.14
CA GLU A 34 -9.26 -2.43 4.11
C GLU A 34 -7.77 -2.09 4.34
N VAL A 35 -7.03 -1.76 3.28
CA VAL A 35 -5.63 -1.31 3.40
C VAL A 35 -5.57 -0.09 4.32
N LEU A 36 -6.40 0.92 4.07
CA LEU A 36 -6.48 2.14 4.86
C LEU A 36 -6.83 1.84 6.33
N ALA A 37 -7.93 1.13 6.57
CA ALA A 37 -8.37 0.79 7.91
C ALA A 37 -7.28 0.09 8.73
N ARG A 38 -6.49 -0.78 8.10
CA ARG A 38 -5.40 -1.52 8.76
C ARG A 38 -4.17 -0.66 9.05
N ILE A 39 -3.83 0.30 8.20
CA ILE A 39 -2.71 1.22 8.45
C ILE A 39 -3.07 2.33 9.44
N THR A 40 -4.36 2.68 9.55
CA THR A 40 -4.88 3.67 10.51
C THR A 40 -5.33 3.08 11.84
N GLU A 41 -5.29 1.76 12.00
CA GLU A 41 -5.72 1.08 13.23
C GLU A 41 -4.92 1.57 14.45
N GLU A 42 -5.61 2.22 15.40
CA GLU A 42 -5.03 2.76 16.62
C GLU A 42 -4.32 1.66 17.44
N GLY A 43 -3.09 1.93 17.86
CA GLY A 43 -2.24 0.94 18.55
C GLY A 43 -1.51 -0.02 17.62
N GLY A 44 -1.62 0.14 16.30
CA GLY A 44 -0.85 -0.61 15.31
C GLY A 44 0.65 -0.30 15.29
N ASP A 45 1.44 -1.19 14.68
CA ASP A 45 2.85 -0.97 14.37
C ASP A 45 3.03 0.37 13.62
N PRO A 46 3.84 1.33 14.13
CA PRO A 46 4.01 2.64 13.49
C PRO A 46 4.69 2.57 12.11
N TYR A 47 5.16 1.38 11.71
CA TYR A 47 5.81 1.14 10.42
C TYR A 47 4.95 0.36 9.43
N LYS A 48 3.61 0.34 9.59
CA LYS A 48 2.70 -0.22 8.58
C LYS A 48 2.73 0.63 7.30
N ILE A 49 2.81 -0.01 6.14
CA ILE A 49 2.74 0.67 4.83
C ILE A 49 1.59 0.11 4.01
N GLY A 50 0.74 1.00 3.50
CA GLY A 50 -0.27 0.65 2.50
C GLY A 50 0.28 0.87 1.10
N VAL A 51 0.10 -0.12 0.21
CA VAL A 51 0.39 -0.04 -1.21
C VAL A 51 -0.91 -0.26 -1.96
N ILE A 52 -1.34 0.75 -2.71
CA ILE A 52 -2.61 0.77 -3.43
C ILE A 52 -2.36 1.23 -4.87
N PRO A 53 -3.24 0.85 -5.81
CA PRO A 53 -3.13 1.34 -7.18
C PRO A 53 -3.49 2.81 -7.25
N LYS A 54 -2.71 3.57 -8.03
CA LYS A 54 -2.94 5.00 -8.24
C LYS A 54 -4.32 5.29 -8.84
N THR A 55 -4.89 4.36 -9.59
CA THR A 55 -6.23 4.49 -10.21
C THR A 55 -7.37 4.48 -9.18
N GLU A 56 -7.13 3.95 -7.98
CA GLU A 56 -8.11 3.93 -6.88
C GLU A 56 -7.95 5.14 -5.94
N ILE A 57 -7.04 6.07 -6.25
CA ILE A 57 -6.93 7.35 -5.55
C ILE A 57 -8.08 8.25 -6.03
N THR A 58 -9.20 8.19 -5.32
CA THR A 58 -10.36 9.06 -5.53
C THR A 58 -10.22 10.38 -4.76
N GLN A 59 -11.11 11.34 -5.00
CA GLN A 59 -11.20 12.54 -4.16
C GLN A 59 -11.46 12.19 -2.69
N ASP A 60 -12.30 11.20 -2.44
CA ASP A 60 -12.60 10.72 -1.08
C ASP A 60 -11.33 10.16 -0.40
N PHE A 61 -10.45 9.52 -1.16
CA PHE A 61 -9.16 9.06 -0.66
C PHE A 61 -8.25 10.21 -0.23
N LEU A 62 -8.17 11.27 -1.05
CA LEU A 62 -7.40 12.47 -0.70
C LEU A 62 -7.96 13.14 0.54
N PHE A 63 -9.29 13.15 0.70
CA PHE A 63 -9.94 13.67 1.89
C PHE A 63 -9.56 12.88 3.15
N VAL A 64 -9.54 11.54 3.09
CA VAL A 64 -9.07 10.70 4.21
C VAL A 64 -7.60 10.96 4.54
N LEU A 65 -6.75 11.20 3.54
CA LEU A 65 -5.35 11.59 3.76
C LEU A 65 -5.23 12.98 4.40
N GLU A 66 -6.05 13.95 3.99
CA GLU A 66 -6.05 15.30 4.55
C GLU A 66 -6.56 15.33 5.99
N GLU A 67 -7.59 14.53 6.31
CA GLU A 67 -8.12 14.41 7.67
C GLU A 67 -7.23 13.56 8.59
N SER A 68 -6.49 12.59 8.02
CA SER A 68 -5.57 11.75 8.78
C SER A 68 -4.21 12.44 8.94
N ALA A 69 -4.00 13.12 10.07
CA ALA A 69 -2.73 13.80 10.39
C ALA A 69 -1.48 12.89 10.42
N THR A 70 -1.63 11.59 10.22
CA THR A 70 -0.57 10.57 10.33
C THR A 70 -0.25 9.86 9.01
N LEU A 71 -1.08 10.01 7.97
CA LEU A 71 -0.85 9.36 6.68
C LEU A 71 -0.10 10.27 5.71
N GLN A 72 0.91 9.71 5.04
CA GLN A 72 1.69 10.41 4.02
C GLN A 72 2.03 9.47 2.87
N ILE A 73 2.03 10.01 1.65
CA ILE A 73 2.50 9.27 0.47
C ILE A 73 4.02 9.29 0.47
N VAL A 74 4.64 8.15 0.76
CA VAL A 74 6.10 8.03 0.88
C VAL A 74 6.81 7.67 -0.43
N CYS A 75 6.11 7.06 -1.39
CA CYS A 75 6.67 6.71 -2.70
C CYS A 75 5.56 6.49 -3.75
N GLU A 76 5.89 6.74 -5.02
CA GLU A 76 5.10 6.31 -6.18
C GLU A 76 5.93 5.28 -6.97
N TRP A 77 5.30 4.17 -7.36
CA TRP A 77 5.94 3.18 -8.21
C TRP A 77 5.10 2.90 -9.45
N ARG A 78 5.79 2.78 -10.59
CA ARG A 78 5.18 2.40 -11.87
C ARG A 78 5.62 0.99 -12.19
N LEU A 79 4.69 0.03 -12.11
CA LEU A 79 4.95 -1.35 -12.48
C LEU A 79 4.85 -1.51 -14.01
N PRO A 80 5.96 -1.77 -14.73
CA PRO A 80 5.89 -2.08 -16.15
C PRO A 80 5.18 -3.43 -16.36
N LEU A 81 4.01 -3.40 -16.98
CA LEU A 81 3.27 -4.60 -17.34
C LEU A 81 3.92 -5.28 -18.55
N ARG A 82 4.28 -6.55 -18.41
CA ARG A 82 4.64 -7.42 -19.54
C ARG A 82 3.49 -8.39 -19.77
N VAL A 83 2.82 -8.24 -20.90
CA VAL A 83 1.74 -9.14 -21.32
C VAL A 83 2.38 -10.28 -22.12
N HIS A 84 2.24 -11.50 -21.63
CA HIS A 84 2.61 -12.71 -22.37
C HIS A 84 1.34 -13.29 -22.98
N LEU A 85 1.27 -13.34 -24.31
CA LEU A 85 0.22 -14.06 -25.02
C LEU A 85 0.56 -15.55 -24.98
N ALA A 86 -0.40 -16.38 -24.56
CA ALA A 86 -0.30 -17.83 -24.57
C ALA A 86 -0.33 -18.40 -26.00
#